data_AF-A0A7M6DRT8-F1
#
_entry.id   AF-A0A7M6DRT8-F1
#
_cell.length_a   1.000
_cell.length_b   1.000
_cell.length_c   1.000
_cell.angle_alpha   90.00
_cell.angle_beta   90.00
_cell.angle_gamma   90.00
#
_symmetry.space_group_name_H-M   'P 1'
#
loop_
_entity.id
_entity.type
_entity.pdbx_description
1 polymer ?
#
loop_
_entity_poly.entity_id
_entity_poly.type
_entity_poly.pdbx_seq_one_letter_code
_entity_poly.pdbx_strand_id
1 'polypeptide(L)'
;MAPFEGIISQDHIAGIVAVGRFSGHLINNDTQLVFMDEWSSDSLSFSDAKRILQGGFFMLSQKHSKATKVNYRSGFFITTNKIPDFVNDRDNDAIKKRLETFQTKPLPRKDSYLRNWMRLHCMKIF
;
A
#
# COMPACT_ATOMS: atom_id res chain seq x y z
N MET A 1 -17.09 -4.81 -13.32
CA MET A 1 -15.64 -4.91 -13.12
C MET A 1 -15.40 -6.23 -12.42
N ALA A 2 -14.83 -7.23 -13.09
CA ALA A 2 -14.57 -8.52 -12.46
C ALA A 2 -13.51 -8.34 -11.36
N PRO A 3 -13.65 -8.98 -10.18
CA PRO A 3 -12.65 -8.93 -9.14
C PRO A 3 -11.34 -9.55 -9.66
N PHE A 4 -10.20 -9.05 -9.19
CA PHE A 4 -8.89 -9.54 -9.58
C PHE A 4 -8.68 -10.94 -8.96
N GLU A 5 -9.14 -11.99 -9.63
CA GLU A 5 -8.97 -13.41 -9.24
C GLU A 5 -7.60 -13.94 -9.69
N GLY A 6 -6.53 -13.19 -9.43
CA GLY A 6 -5.17 -13.54 -9.88
C GLY A 6 -4.22 -13.76 -8.71
N ILE A 7 -3.44 -14.84 -8.78
CA ILE A 7 -2.23 -14.98 -7.95
C ILE A 7 -1.23 -13.95 -8.46
N ILE A 8 -0.82 -13.01 -7.59
CA ILE A 8 0.22 -12.02 -7.90
C ILE A 8 1.55 -12.59 -7.40
N SER A 9 2.52 -12.79 -8.31
CA SER A 9 3.89 -13.18 -7.90
C SER A 9 4.48 -12.13 -6.97
N GLN A 10 5.26 -12.57 -5.99
CA GLN A 10 5.95 -11.69 -5.05
C GLN A 10 6.81 -10.63 -5.75
N ASP A 11 7.39 -10.95 -6.92
CA ASP A 11 8.21 -10.04 -7.71
C ASP A 11 7.43 -8.81 -8.24
N HIS A 12 6.10 -8.91 -8.28
CA HIS A 12 5.20 -7.82 -8.69
C HIS A 12 4.59 -7.07 -7.49
N ILE A 13 5.00 -7.41 -6.26
CA ILE A 13 4.54 -6.77 -5.03
C ILE A 13 5.63 -5.81 -4.53
N ALA A 14 5.30 -4.53 -4.44
CA ALA A 14 6.14 -3.56 -3.77
C ALA A 14 5.75 -3.45 -2.28
N GLY A 15 6.71 -3.67 -1.38
CA GLY A 15 6.51 -3.53 0.07
C GLY A 15 7.13 -2.25 0.61
N ILE A 16 6.37 -1.50 1.43
CA ILE A 16 6.86 -0.34 2.19
C ILE A 16 6.66 -0.66 3.66
N VAL A 17 7.76 -0.72 4.41
CA VAL A 17 7.76 -0.96 5.86
C VAL A 17 7.98 0.35 6.61
N ALA A 18 7.41 0.47 7.82
CA ALA A 18 7.36 1.66 8.68
C ALA A 18 8.66 2.50 8.80
N VAL A 19 9.82 1.85 8.67
CA VAL A 19 11.15 2.48 8.84
C VAL A 19 11.67 3.12 7.53
N GLY A 20 11.06 2.79 6.39
CA GLY A 20 11.45 3.27 5.07
C GLY A 20 10.58 4.44 4.60
N ARG A 21 11.20 5.51 4.11
CA ARG A 21 10.49 6.50 3.31
C ARG A 21 10.08 5.89 1.97
N PHE A 22 8.83 6.10 1.59
CA PHE A 22 8.35 5.73 0.27
C PHE A 22 9.25 6.35 -0.80
N SER A 23 9.67 5.51 -1.73
CA SER A 23 10.38 5.93 -2.92
C SER A 23 9.56 5.56 -4.13
N GLY A 24 9.23 6.54 -4.98
CA GLY A 24 8.47 6.30 -6.21
C GLY A 24 9.07 5.19 -7.07
N HIS A 25 10.40 5.00 -7.01
CA HIS A 25 11.12 3.93 -7.69
C HIS A 25 10.62 2.50 -7.37
N LEU A 26 9.98 2.29 -6.23
CA LEU A 26 9.37 1.01 -5.86
C LEU A 26 8.17 0.67 -6.74
N ILE A 27 7.58 1.67 -7.40
CA ILE A 27 6.46 1.53 -8.31
C ILE A 27 6.98 1.64 -9.74
N ASN A 28 6.82 0.56 -10.49
CA ASN A 28 7.14 0.49 -11.91
C ASN A 28 5.94 -0.08 -12.70
N ASN A 29 6.11 -0.30 -14.00
CA ASN A 29 5.03 -0.81 -14.86
C ASN A 29 4.71 -2.29 -14.59
N ASP A 30 5.59 -3.01 -13.91
CA ASP A 30 5.42 -4.42 -13.54
C ASP A 30 4.84 -4.57 -12.13
N THR A 31 4.78 -3.49 -11.34
CA THR A 31 4.16 -3.50 -10.01
C THR A 31 2.66 -3.71 -10.16
N GLN A 32 2.12 -4.76 -9.57
CA GLN A 32 0.68 -5.09 -9.59
C GLN A 32 -0.01 -4.84 -8.26
N LEU A 33 0.76 -4.82 -7.17
CA LEU A 33 0.28 -4.57 -5.82
C LEU A 33 1.31 -3.77 -5.04
N VAL A 34 0.86 -2.83 -4.23
CA VAL A 34 1.70 -2.18 -3.22
C VAL A 34 1.11 -2.45 -1.85
N PHE A 35 1.94 -2.96 -0.95
CA PHE A 35 1.61 -3.17 0.44
C PHE A 35 2.39 -2.18 1.31
N MET A 36 1.69 -1.45 2.16
CA MET A 36 2.27 -0.50 3.09
C MET A 36 1.91 -0.89 4.52
N ASP A 37 2.93 -1.17 5.32
CA ASP A 37 2.78 -1.43 6.74
C ASP A 37 3.10 -0.18 7.57
N GLU A 38 2.14 0.22 8.39
CA GLU A 38 2.14 1.41 9.24
C GLU A 38 2.36 2.72 8.47
N TRP A 39 1.27 3.24 7.90
CA TRP A 39 1.32 4.56 7.28
C TRP A 39 1.49 5.69 8.30
N SER A 40 2.54 6.48 8.10
CA SER A 40 2.84 7.75 8.77
C SER A 40 3.10 8.87 7.74
N SER A 41 3.00 10.13 8.17
CA SER A 41 3.34 11.28 7.32
C SER A 41 4.82 11.30 6.91
N ASP A 42 5.70 10.67 7.70
CA ASP A 42 7.13 10.54 7.40
C ASP A 42 7.43 9.47 6.37
N SER A 43 6.69 8.35 6.40
CA SER A 43 6.85 7.24 5.47
C SER A 43 6.23 7.56 4.11
N LEU A 44 5.08 8.25 4.05
CA LEU A 44 4.45 8.66 2.80
C LEU A 44 3.84 10.06 2.93
N SER A 45 4.49 11.02 2.27
CA SER A 45 4.08 12.43 2.27
C SER A 45 2.71 12.62 1.63
N PHE A 46 2.01 13.72 1.97
CA PHE A 46 0.73 14.06 1.35
C PHE A 46 0.80 14.12 -0.18
N SER A 47 1.85 14.73 -0.73
CA SER A 47 2.02 14.86 -2.18
C SER A 47 2.17 13.52 -2.88
N ASP A 48 2.89 12.58 -2.27
CA ASP A 48 3.09 11.25 -2.83
C ASP A 48 1.84 10.39 -2.65
N ALA A 49 1.23 10.41 -1.46
CA ALA A 49 -0.04 9.74 -1.19
C ALA A 49 -1.12 10.16 -2.18
N LYS A 50 -1.27 11.47 -2.45
CA LYS A 50 -2.24 11.97 -3.41
C LYS A 50 -2.01 11.43 -4.81
N ARG A 51 -0.75 11.33 -5.26
CA ARG A 51 -0.39 10.83 -6.59
C ARG A 51 -0.64 9.33 -6.72
N ILE A 52 -0.22 8.55 -5.72
CA ILE A 52 -0.27 7.09 -5.78
C ILE A 52 -1.70 6.60 -5.58
N LEU A 53 -2.39 7.08 -4.56
CA LEU A 53 -3.76 6.66 -4.23
C LEU A 53 -4.78 7.09 -5.28
N GLN A 54 -4.48 8.14 -6.06
CA GLN A 54 -5.33 8.53 -7.18
C GLN A 54 -5.23 7.57 -8.37
N GLY A 55 -4.11 6.87 -8.52
CA GLY A 55 -3.88 6.04 -9.71
C GLY A 55 -3.63 6.84 -10.99
N GLY A 56 -3.46 6.10 -12.09
CA GLY A 56 -3.36 6.64 -13.43
C GLY A 56 -1.93 6.98 -13.87
N PHE A 57 -1.81 7.94 -14.79
CA PHE A 57 -0.53 8.31 -15.37
C PHE A 57 0.18 9.37 -14.53
N PHE A 58 1.40 9.07 -14.07
CA PHE A 58 2.25 10.05 -13.43
C PHE A 58 3.73 9.89 -13.82
N MET A 59 4.48 10.96 -13.59
CA MET A 59 5.94 11.01 -13.79
C MET A 59 6.63 10.81 -12.44
N LEU A 60 7.58 9.87 -12.39
CA LEU A 60 8.45 9.69 -11.25
C LEU A 60 9.84 10.24 -11.56
N SER A 61 10.31 11.17 -10.73
CA SER A 61 11.68 11.64 -10.79
C SER A 61 12.62 10.56 -10.30
N GLN A 62 13.63 10.23 -11.10
CA GLN A 62 14.65 9.27 -10.72
C GLN A 62 15.95 9.97 -10.33
N LYS A 63 16.57 9.57 -9.21
CA LYS A 63 17.88 10.11 -8.84
C LYS A 63 18.90 9.65 -9.90
N HIS A 64 19.60 10.61 -10.51
CA HIS A 64 20.62 10.37 -11.55
C HIS A 64 20.11 9.79 -12.89
N SER A 65 18.80 9.78 -13.14
CA SER A 65 18.20 9.29 -14.40
C SER A 65 17.05 10.17 -14.89
N LYS A 66 16.68 10.01 -16.16
CA LYS A 66 15.49 10.69 -16.71
C LYS A 66 14.23 10.22 -15.98
N ALA A 67 13.29 11.15 -15.77
CA ALA A 67 12.03 10.82 -15.13
C ALA A 67 11.26 9.75 -15.92
N THR A 68 10.71 8.77 -15.21
CA THR A 68 10.00 7.62 -15.79
C THR A 68 8.50 7.89 -15.83
N LYS A 69 7.87 7.60 -16.97
CA LYS A 69 6.42 7.55 -17.11
C LYS A 69 5.91 6.23 -16.52
N VAL A 70 5.02 6.32 -15.55
CA VAL A 70 4.36 5.15 -14.97
C VAL A 70 2.86 5.26 -15.15
N ASN A 71 2.25 4.18 -15.63
CA ASN A 71 0.80 4.01 -15.68
C ASN A 71 0.39 3.14 -14.50
N TYR A 72 0.12 3.76 -13.37
CA TYR A 72 -0.15 3.05 -12.13
C TYR A 72 -1.59 2.59 -12.08
N ARG A 73 -1.77 1.27 -12.15
CA ARG A 73 -3.08 0.59 -12.08
C ARG A 73 -3.18 -0.35 -10.89
N SER A 74 -2.15 -0.40 -10.07
CA SER A 74 -1.95 -1.37 -9.00
C SER A 74 -2.79 -1.00 -7.78
N GLY A 75 -3.33 -2.01 -7.09
CA GLY A 75 -3.99 -1.81 -5.81
C GLY A 75 -3.00 -1.39 -4.74
N PHE A 76 -3.41 -0.49 -3.83
CA PHE A 76 -2.60 -0.04 -2.71
C PHE A 76 -3.28 -0.49 -1.40
N PHE A 77 -2.66 -1.41 -0.68
CA PHE A 77 -3.17 -1.93 0.60
C PHE A 77 -2.35 -1.35 1.74
N ILE A 78 -3.04 -0.74 2.69
CA ILE A 78 -2.42 -0.05 3.83
C ILE A 78 -2.93 -0.68 5.11
N THR A 79 -2.00 -1.17 5.93
CA THR A 79 -2.28 -1.52 7.33
C THR A 79 -1.82 -0.38 8.22
N THR A 80 -2.73 0.16 9.04
CA THR A 80 -2.35 1.15 10.05
C THR A 80 -3.33 1.12 11.23
N ASN A 81 -2.80 1.41 12.41
CA ASN A 81 -3.63 1.63 13.61
C ASN A 81 -4.28 3.02 13.61
N LYS A 82 -3.67 3.99 12.91
CA LYS A 82 -4.15 5.37 12.83
C LYS A 82 -3.82 5.96 11.45
N ILE A 83 -4.83 6.53 10.80
CA ILE A 83 -4.61 7.30 9.56
C ILE A 83 -3.78 8.54 9.90
N PRO A 84 -2.72 8.88 9.12
CA PRO A 84 -1.92 10.06 9.37
C PRO A 84 -2.75 11.33 9.34
N ASP A 85 -2.38 12.28 10.19
CA ASP A 85 -2.94 13.63 10.16
C ASP A 85 -1.99 14.54 9.38
N PHE A 86 -2.45 15.05 8.24
CA PHE A 86 -1.67 15.91 7.35
C PHE A 86 -1.73 17.40 7.74
N VAL A 87 -2.09 17.72 8.99
CA VAL A 87 -2.14 19.07 9.60
C VAL A 87 -3.28 19.95 9.06
N ASN A 88 -3.63 19.84 7.79
CA ASN A 88 -4.71 20.60 7.15
C ASN A 88 -5.93 19.72 6.89
N ASP A 89 -7.11 20.17 7.34
CA ASP A 89 -8.39 19.49 7.09
C ASP A 89 -8.67 19.25 5.61
N ARG A 90 -8.29 20.19 4.74
CA ARG A 90 -8.48 20.04 3.28
C ARG A 90 -7.66 18.88 2.71
N ASP A 91 -6.44 18.69 3.22
CA ASP A 91 -5.54 17.64 2.76
C ASP A 91 -5.98 16.28 3.30
N ASN A 92 -6.40 16.25 4.57
CA ASN A 92 -7.03 15.09 5.19
C ASN A 92 -8.28 14.63 4.41
N ASP A 93 -9.16 15.56 4.03
CA ASP A 93 -10.36 15.25 3.25
C ASP A 93 -10.05 14.77 1.83
N ALA A 94 -9.03 15.34 1.20
CA ALA A 94 -8.60 14.89 -0.12
C ALA A 94 -8.09 13.44 -0.08
N ILE A 95 -7.35 13.07 0.97
CA ILE A 95 -6.87 11.71 1.17
C ILE A 95 -8.02 10.75 1.48
N LYS A 96 -8.91 11.10 2.41
CA LYS A 96 -10.06 10.25 2.77
C LYS A 96 -10.92 9.86 1.56
N LYS A 97 -11.11 10.77 0.60
CA LYS A 97 -11.87 10.51 -0.64
C LYS A 97 -11.23 9.45 -1.56
N ARG A 98 -9.95 9.11 -1.35
CA ARG A 98 -9.18 8.14 -2.15
C ARG A 98 -9.01 6.80 -1.43
N LEU A 99 -9.51 6.67 -0.21
CA LEU A 99 -9.34 5.49 0.62
C LEU A 99 -10.69 4.79 0.83
N GLU A 100 -10.65 3.48 0.75
CA GLU A 100 -11.68 2.63 1.33
C GLU A 100 -11.13 2.08 2.65
N THR A 101 -11.80 2.38 3.76
CA THR A 101 -11.29 2.05 5.10
C THR A 101 -12.07 0.89 5.70
N PHE A 102 -11.36 -0.19 6.03
CA PHE A 102 -11.89 -1.33 6.76
C PHE A 102 -11.37 -1.31 8.20
N GLN A 103 -12.27 -1.15 9.17
CA GLN A 103 -11.90 -1.22 10.59
C GLN A 103 -12.06 -2.65 11.10
N THR A 104 -10.93 -3.28 11.42
CA THR A 104 -10.92 -4.59 12.06
C THR A 104 -10.83 -4.45 13.57
N LYS A 105 -11.66 -5.21 14.30
CA LYS A 105 -11.50 -5.34 15.75
C LYS A 105 -10.49 -6.45 16.05
N PRO A 106 -9.65 -6.30 17.09
CA PRO A 106 -8.77 -7.38 17.53
C PRO A 106 -9.62 -8.61 17.89
N LEU A 107 -9.11 -9.79 17.56
CA LEU A 107 -9.78 -11.04 17.91
C LEU A 107 -9.91 -11.14 19.45
N PRO A 108 -11.12 -11.45 19.98
CA PRO A 108 -11.38 -11.48 21.42
C PRO A 108 -10.54 -12.56 22.15
N ARG A 109 -10.05 -13.56 21.43
CA ARG A 109 -9.04 -14.53 21.91
C ARG A 109 -8.01 -14.74 20.83
N LYS A 110 -6.72 -14.74 21.21
CA LYS A 110 -5.64 -15.26 20.37
C LYS A 110 -5.77 -16.78 20.36
N ASP A 111 -6.69 -17.30 19.56
CA ASP A 111 -6.92 -18.73 19.48
C ASP A 111 -5.64 -19.40 18.97
N SER A 112 -4.96 -20.13 19.87
CA SER A 112 -3.71 -20.82 19.58
C SER A 112 -3.92 -21.87 18.49
N TYR A 113 -5.14 -22.39 18.36
CA TYR A 113 -5.50 -23.29 17.28
C TYR A 113 -5.53 -22.56 15.94
N LEU A 114 -6.21 -21.42 15.81
CA LEU A 114 -6.24 -20.66 14.55
C LEU A 114 -4.85 -20.16 14.17
N ARG A 115 -4.04 -19.72 15.14
CA ARG A 115 -2.62 -19.38 14.90
C ARG A 115 -1.80 -20.58 14.46
N ASN A 116 -1.98 -21.75 15.06
CA ASN A 116 -1.27 -22.96 14.66
C ASN A 116 -1.75 -23.46 13.29
N TRP A 117 -3.06 -23.39 13.02
CA TRP A 117 -3.65 -23.73 11.75
C TRP A 117 -3.12 -22.80 10.66
N MET A 118 -3.14 -21.48 10.88
CA MET A 118 -2.50 -20.51 10.00
C MET A 118 -1.00 -20.78 9.87
N ARG A 119 -0.26 -21.08 10.93
CA ARG A 119 1.17 -21.42 10.81
C ARG A 119 1.42 -22.69 9.98
N LEU A 120 0.52 -23.66 10.03
CA LEU A 120 0.61 -24.95 9.33
C LEU A 120 0.05 -24.89 7.90
N HIS A 121 -0.83 -23.93 7.61
CA HIS A 121 -1.61 -23.87 6.37
C HIS A 121 -1.55 -22.53 5.62
N CYS A 122 -0.99 -21.47 6.22
CA CYS A 122 -0.68 -20.24 5.50
C CYS A 122 0.50 -20.50 4.58
N MET A 123 0.16 -20.69 3.32
CA MET A 123 1.02 -20.65 2.14
C MET A 123 2.16 -21.69 2.11
N LYS A 124 1.82 -22.91 1.70
CA LYS A 124 2.61 -23.55 0.65
C LYS A 124 2.41 -22.71 -0.62
N ILE A 125 3.39 -21.89 -0.94
CA ILE A 125 3.46 -21.19 -2.23
C ILE A 125 3.89 -22.25 -3.26
N PHE A 126 2.98 -22.59 -4.17
CA PHE A 126 3.31 -23.23 -5.45
C PHE A 126 3.37 -22.14 -6.51
#